data_AF-A0A8H3V778-F1
#
_entry.id   AF-A0A8H3V778-F1
#
_cell.length_a   1.000
_cell.length_b   1.000
_cell.length_c   1.000
_cell.angle_alpha   90.00
_cell.angle_beta   90.00
_cell.angle_gamma   90.00
#
_symmetry.space_group_name_H-M   'P 1'
#
loop_
_entity.id
_entity.type
_entity.pdbx_description
1 polymer ?
#
loop_
_entity_poly.entity_id
_entity_poly.type
_entity_poly.pdbx_seq_one_letter_code
_entity_poly.pdbx_strand_id
1 'polypeptide(L)'
;MRFIALKELDDTEGTVQLRKLILLPHPSKTDPNDPLRWPRYKKHIAFTSVCAFTFLTNFAIGGLAPAFFILSQEFNKTPVQTADLLLWPILVLGVFNFL
;
A
#
# COMPACT_ATOMS: atom_id res chain seq x y z
N MET A 1 -29.75 39.61 -3.73
CA MET A 1 -28.84 38.49 -4.08
C MET A 1 -29.39 37.23 -3.40
N ARG A 2 -29.64 36.17 -4.16
CA ARG A 2 -30.23 34.92 -3.64
C ARG A 2 -29.10 34.05 -3.10
N PHE A 3 -29.07 33.82 -1.79
CA PHE A 3 -28.12 32.88 -1.18
C PHE A 3 -28.61 31.46 -1.46
N ILE A 4 -27.92 30.75 -2.36
CA ILE A 4 -28.18 29.35 -2.66
C ILE A 4 -27.37 28.53 -1.66
N ALA A 5 -28.04 27.65 -0.91
CA ALA A 5 -27.37 26.78 0.03
C ALA A 5 -26.56 25.73 -0.73
N LEU A 6 -25.34 25.41 -0.25
CA LEU A 6 -24.45 24.41 -0.88
C LEU A 6 -25.11 23.03 -1.06
N LYS A 7 -26.10 22.71 -0.23
CA LYS A 7 -26.93 21.50 -0.34
C LYS A 7 -27.72 21.41 -1.65
N GLU A 8 -28.06 22.55 -2.26
CA GLU A 8 -28.80 22.61 -3.54
C GLU A 8 -27.89 22.44 -4.77
N LEU A 9 -26.57 22.48 -4.59
CA LEU A 9 -25.56 22.30 -5.65
C LEU A 9 -24.95 20.88 -5.64
N ASP A 10 -25.34 20.04 -4.67
CA ASP A 10 -24.79 18.73 -4.39
C ASP A 10 -25.71 17.62 -4.93
N ASP A 11 -25.85 17.57 -6.26
CA ASP A 11 -26.70 16.59 -6.98
C ASP A 11 -25.86 15.50 -7.68
N THR A 12 -24.56 15.40 -7.37
CA THR A 12 -23.64 14.46 -8.03
C THR A 12 -22.89 13.64 -6.97
N GLU A 13 -23.48 12.49 -6.64
CA GLU A 13 -22.89 11.50 -5.75
C GLU A 13 -21.55 10.99 -6.33
N GLY A 14 -20.44 11.42 -5.73
CA GLY A 14 -19.16 10.71 -5.82
C GLY A 14 -18.00 11.43 -6.49
N THR A 15 -18.21 12.44 -7.33
CA THR A 15 -17.10 13.26 -7.85
C THR A 15 -17.60 14.61 -8.37
N VAL A 16 -17.29 15.69 -7.66
CA VAL A 16 -17.43 17.05 -8.20
C VAL A 16 -16.17 17.86 -7.93
N GLN A 17 -15.50 18.23 -9.02
CA GLN A 17 -14.32 19.09 -9.05
C GLN A 17 -14.73 20.54 -8.76
N LEU A 18 -14.62 21.00 -7.51
CA LEU A 18 -14.77 22.41 -7.16
C LEU A 18 -13.44 22.98 -6.64
N ARG A 19 -12.79 23.74 -7.53
CA ARG A 19 -11.43 24.28 -7.53
C ARG A 19 -10.93 25.07 -6.29
N LYS A 20 -11.65 25.18 -5.17
CA LYS A 20 -11.22 26.07 -4.06
C LYS A 20 -11.76 25.78 -2.65
N LEU A 21 -12.32 24.60 -2.38
CA LEU A 21 -12.82 24.24 -1.05
C LEU A 21 -12.14 22.95 -0.57
N ILE A 22 -11.48 22.99 0.60
CA ILE A 22 -10.98 21.77 1.25
C ILE A 22 -12.20 21.05 1.82
N LEU A 23 -12.69 20.04 1.11
CA LEU A 23 -13.76 19.17 1.58
C LEU A 23 -13.15 17.92 2.22
N LEU A 24 -13.38 17.76 3.53
CA LEU A 24 -13.14 16.50 4.21
C LEU A 24 -14.14 15.47 3.68
N PRO A 25 -13.71 14.26 3.27
CA PRO A 25 -14.60 13.23 2.78
C PRO A 25 -15.58 12.85 3.91
N HIS A 26 -16.86 13.08 3.67
CA HIS A 26 -17.93 12.68 4.58
C HIS A 26 -18.42 11.28 4.22
N PRO A 27 -18.80 10.47 5.22
CA PRO A 27 -19.32 9.13 4.97
C PRO A 27 -20.61 9.19 4.12
N SER A 28 -20.63 8.42 3.03
CA SER A 28 -21.79 8.27 2.14
C SER A 28 -22.97 7.66 2.89
N LYS A 29 -24.13 8.32 2.84
CA LYS A 29 -25.34 7.84 3.54
C LYS A 29 -25.95 6.59 2.91
N THR A 30 -25.72 6.40 1.62
CA THR A 30 -26.42 5.41 0.80
C THR A 30 -25.56 4.19 0.49
N ASP A 31 -24.23 4.32 0.49
CA ASP A 31 -23.32 3.23 0.14
C ASP A 31 -22.91 2.40 1.38
N PRO A 32 -23.35 1.14 1.51
CA PRO A 32 -22.92 0.24 2.58
C PRO A 32 -21.46 -0.21 2.44
N ASN A 33 -20.83 -0.05 1.27
CA ASN A 33 -19.44 -0.42 1.02
C ASN A 33 -18.43 0.71 1.32
N ASP A 34 -18.91 1.88 1.74
CA ASP A 34 -18.03 3.03 2.03
C ASP A 34 -16.98 2.69 3.12
N PRO A 35 -15.67 2.76 2.80
CA PRO A 35 -14.59 2.54 3.75
C PRO A 35 -14.68 3.42 5.00
N LEU A 36 -15.28 4.62 4.89
CA LEU A 36 -15.48 5.54 6.01
C LEU A 36 -16.43 4.97 7.05
N ARG A 37 -17.42 4.15 6.63
CA ARG A 37 -18.43 3.54 7.51
C ARG A 37 -18.02 2.20 8.10
N TRP A 38 -16.85 1.66 7.74
CA TRP A 38 -16.43 0.37 8.24
C TRP A 38 -16.26 0.37 9.77
N PRO A 39 -16.69 -0.70 10.45
CA PRO A 39 -16.42 -0.88 11.87
C PRO A 39 -14.89 -0.97 12.09
N ARG A 40 -14.42 -0.48 13.25
CA ARG A 40 -12.98 -0.30 13.54
C ARG A 40 -12.15 -1.56 13.31
N TYR A 41 -12.71 -2.75 13.61
CA TYR A 41 -11.99 -4.01 13.39
C TYR A 41 -11.65 -4.25 11.92
N LYS A 42 -12.55 -3.95 10.97
CA LYS A 42 -12.27 -4.11 9.53
C LYS A 42 -11.17 -3.16 9.07
N LYS A 43 -11.17 -1.92 9.59
CA LYS A 43 -10.13 -0.93 9.32
C LYS A 43 -8.77 -1.39 9.84
N HIS A 44 -8.72 -1.92 11.06
CA HIS A 44 -7.49 -2.46 11.64
C HIS A 44 -6.99 -3.69 10.89
N ILE A 45 -7.87 -4.62 10.51
CA ILE A 45 -7.47 -5.81 9.74
C ILE A 45 -6.88 -5.42 8.38
N ALA A 46 -7.53 -4.51 7.65
CA ALA A 46 -7.00 -4.00 6.38
C ALA A 46 -5.65 -3.29 6.55
N PHE A 47 -5.49 -2.51 7.62
CA PHE A 47 -4.22 -1.87 7.93
C PHE A 47 -3.14 -2.91 8.28
N THR A 48 -3.44 -3.87 9.15
CA THR A 48 -2.53 -4.94 9.55
C THR A 48 -2.14 -5.81 8.37
N SER A 49 -3.05 -6.10 7.43
CA SER A 49 -2.70 -6.88 6.23
C SER A 49 -1.69 -6.14 5.35
N VAL A 50 -1.84 -4.83 5.18
CA VAL A 50 -0.86 -4.01 4.44
C VAL A 50 0.47 -3.99 5.18
N CYS A 51 0.47 -3.76 6.51
CA CYS A 51 1.69 -3.80 7.31
C CYS A 51 2.38 -5.16 7.25
N ALA A 52 1.63 -6.25 7.34
CA ALA A 52 2.16 -7.61 7.27
C ALA A 52 2.76 -7.91 5.89
N PHE A 53 2.11 -7.47 4.82
CA PHE A 53 2.63 -7.60 3.46
C PHE A 53 3.95 -6.83 3.28
N THR A 54 4.00 -5.58 3.74
CA THR A 54 5.22 -4.77 3.69
C THR A 54 6.32 -5.38 4.56
N PHE A 55 5.99 -5.86 5.76
CA PHE A 55 6.95 -6.52 6.65
C PHE A 55 7.54 -7.78 6.02
N LEU A 56 6.68 -8.67 5.51
CA LEU A 56 7.12 -9.94 4.93
C LEU A 56 8.00 -9.73 3.70
N THR A 57 7.65 -8.75 2.86
CA THR A 57 8.44 -8.37 1.69
C THR A 57 9.83 -7.88 2.09
N ASN A 58 9.92 -6.98 3.09
CA ASN A 58 11.21 -6.50 3.58
C ASN A 58 12.03 -7.60 4.28
N PHE A 59 11.36 -8.47 5.03
CA PHE A 59 11.99 -9.60 5.71
C PHE A 59 12.56 -10.63 4.71
N ALA A 60 11.82 -10.97 3.65
CA ALA A 60 12.27 -11.92 2.65
C ALA A 60 13.53 -11.45 1.90
N ILE A 61 13.63 -10.13 1.63
CA ILE A 61 14.78 -9.55 0.92
C ILE A 61 15.95 -9.34 1.88
N GLY A 62 15.71 -8.66 3.00
CA GLY A 62 16.76 -8.28 3.95
C GLY A 62 17.23 -9.43 4.83
N GLY A 63 16.35 -10.38 5.16
CA GLY A 63 16.66 -11.51 6.03
C GLY A 63 17.65 -12.52 5.44
N LEU A 64 17.80 -12.54 4.11
CA LEU A 64 18.77 -13.39 3.42
C LEU A 64 20.20 -12.84 3.46
N ALA A 65 20.38 -11.55 3.73
CA ALA A 65 21.68 -10.89 3.76
C ALA A 65 22.76 -11.61 4.61
N PRO A 66 22.51 -12.00 5.88
CA PRO A 66 23.51 -12.71 6.68
C PRO A 66 23.82 -14.13 6.18
N ALA A 67 22.88 -14.80 5.50
CA ALA A 67 23.10 -16.14 4.97
C ALA A 67 24.11 -16.16 3.81
N PHE A 68 24.22 -15.07 3.05
CA PHE A 68 25.16 -14.98 1.92
C PHE A 68 26.62 -15.05 2.35
N PHE A 69 26.96 -14.63 3.57
CA PHE A 69 28.32 -14.79 4.07
C PHE A 69 28.68 -16.28 4.22
N ILE A 70 27.81 -17.07 4.84
CA ILE A 70 28.01 -18.52 5.02
C ILE A 70 28.05 -19.22 3.66
N LEU A 71 27.14 -18.86 2.76
CA LEU A 71 27.07 -19.41 1.41
C LEU A 71 28.33 -19.09 0.59
N SER A 72 28.95 -17.93 0.79
CA SER A 72 30.22 -17.58 0.13
C SER A 72 31.36 -18.51 0.53
N GLN A 73 31.40 -18.94 1.80
CA GLN A 73 32.41 -19.87 2.30
C GLN A 73 32.19 -21.29 1.77
N GLU A 74 30.94 -21.76 1.73
CA GLU A 74 30.60 -23.11 1.27
C GLU A 74 30.87 -23.29 -0.24
N PHE A 75 30.55 -22.29 -1.05
CA PHE A 75 30.72 -22.35 -2.50
C PHE A 75 32.07 -21.81 -3.00
N ASN A 76 32.98 -21.40 -2.09
CA ASN A 76 34.27 -20.78 -2.41
C ASN A 76 34.14 -19.62 -3.42
N LYS A 77 33.16 -18.74 -3.20
CA LYS A 77 32.88 -17.57 -4.04
C LYS A 77 33.17 -16.28 -3.29
N THR A 78 33.37 -15.20 -4.03
CA THR A 78 33.52 -13.89 -3.38
C THR A 78 32.18 -13.44 -2.79
N PRO A 79 32.19 -12.72 -1.66
CA PRO A 79 30.95 -12.22 -1.03
C PRO A 79 30.12 -11.35 -1.98
N VAL A 80 30.79 -10.67 -2.92
CA VAL A 80 30.16 -9.83 -3.94
C VAL A 80 29.35 -10.68 -4.92
N GLN A 81 29.91 -11.78 -5.43
CA GLN A 81 29.18 -12.67 -6.34
C GLN A 81 27.99 -13.34 -5.67
N THR A 82 28.11 -13.66 -4.38
CA THR A 82 27.00 -14.25 -3.63
C THR A 82 25.90 -13.22 -3.34
N ALA A 83 26.25 -11.94 -3.19
CA ALA A 83 25.28 -10.86 -3.04
C ALA A 83 24.46 -10.58 -4.31
N ASP A 84 24.99 -10.88 -5.51
CA ASP A 84 24.24 -10.74 -6.77
C ASP A 84 22.98 -11.64 -6.81
N LEU A 85 22.93 -12.74 -6.03
CA LEU A 85 21.71 -13.56 -5.92
C LEU A 85 20.50 -12.78 -5.36
N LEU A 86 20.75 -11.70 -4.63
CA LEU A 86 19.73 -10.82 -4.04
C LEU A 86 19.00 -9.99 -5.12
N LEU A 87 19.60 -9.83 -6.31
CA LEU A 87 18.99 -9.13 -7.45
C LEU A 87 17.77 -9.88 -8.00
N TRP A 88 17.80 -11.21 -8.01
CA TRP A 88 16.70 -12.05 -8.50
C TRP A 88 15.37 -11.83 -7.77
N PRO A 89 15.29 -11.95 -6.43
CA PRO A 89 14.04 -11.71 -5.72
C PRO A 89 13.57 -10.25 -5.82
N ILE A 90 14.49 -9.27 -5.89
CA ILE A 90 14.14 -7.86 -6.11
C ILE A 90 13.49 -7.66 -7.49
N LEU A 91 14.05 -8.29 -8.52
CA LEU A 91 13.53 -8.20 -9.88
C LEU A 91 12.13 -8.85 -9.97
N VAL A 92 11.96 -10.05 -9.40
CA VAL A 92 10.66 -10.74 -9.33
C VAL A 92 9.62 -9.90 -8.59
N LEU A 93 9.98 -9.28 -7.47
CA LEU A 93 9.10 -8.38 -6.72
C LEU A 93 8.69 -7.16 -7.56
N GLY A 94 9.64 -6.56 -8.29
CA GLY A 94 9.36 -5.44 -9.18
C GLY A 94 8.39 -5.80 -10.30
N VAL A 95 8.57 -6.96 -10.94
CA VAL A 95 7.67 -7.47 -11.98
C VAL A 95 6.27 -7.73 -11.45
N PHE A 96 6.15 -8.29 -10.24
CA PHE A 96 4.86 -8.59 -9.63
C PHE A 96 4.01 -7.34 -9.35
N ASN A 97 4.62 -6.16 -9.20
CA ASN A 97 3.89 -4.89 -8.99
C ASN A 97 3.17 -4.41 -10.26
N PHE A 98 3.56 -4.90 -11.45
CA PHE A 98 2.90 -4.57 -12.70
C PHE A 98 1.73 -5.50 -13.05
N LEU A 99 1.56 -6.59 -12.29
CA LEU A 99 0.50 -7.59 -12.48
C LEU A 99 -0.69 -7.30 -11.55
#